data_AF-A0A4R2Q7R3-F1
#
_entry.id   AF-A0A4R2Q7R3-F1
#
_cell.length_a   1.000
_cell.length_b   1.000
_cell.length_c   1.000
_cell.angle_alpha   90.00
_cell.angle_beta   90.00
_cell.angle_gamma   90.00
#
_symmetry.space_group_name_H-M   'P 1'
#
loop_
_entity.id
_entity.type
_entity.pdbx_description
1 polymer ?
#
loop_
_entity_poly.entity_id
_entity_poly.type
_entity_poly.pdbx_seq_one_letter_code
_entity_poly.pdbx_strand_id
1 'polypeptide(L)' 'MTRLPVVIALLAAVAALLALDLATSHPLDPFAAPPLMALGSGQASGGAHCASLPGQ' A
#
# COMPACT_ATOMS: atom_id res chain seq x y z
N MET A 1 -33.71 -0.89 -10.27
CA MET A 1 -32.53 -1.25 -11.09
C MET A 1 -31.32 -0.37 -10.72
N THR A 2 -30.84 -0.43 -9.48
CA THR A 2 -29.75 0.44 -8.96
C THR A 2 -28.38 -0.25 -8.90
N ARG A 3 -28.33 -1.57 -9.07
CA ARG A 3 -27.09 -2.35 -8.94
C ARG A 3 -26.07 -2.03 -10.03
N LEU A 4 -26.52 -1.91 -11.28
CA LEU A 4 -25.65 -1.61 -12.42
C LEU A 4 -24.94 -0.25 -12.29
N PRO A 5 -25.63 0.89 -12.05
CA PRO A 5 -24.95 2.18 -11.91
C PRO A 5 -24.02 2.21 -10.69
N VAL A 6 -24.37 1.53 -9.59
CA VAL A 6 -23.50 1.41 -8.41
C VAL A 6 -22.22 0.64 -8.74
N VAL A 7 -22.31 -0.48 -9.45
CA VAL A 7 -21.14 -1.26 -9.88
C VAL A 7 -20.26 -0.44 -10.81
N ILE A 8 -20.84 0.27 -11.77
CA ILE A 8 -20.08 1.13 -12.69
C ILE A 8 -19.35 2.22 -11.91
N ALA A 9 -20.03 2.90 -10.99
CA ALA A 9 -19.43 3.94 -10.17
C ALA A 9 -18.27 3.40 -9.30
N LEU A 10 -18.47 2.23 -8.68
CA LEU A 10 -17.43 1.58 -7.88
C LEU A 10 -16.20 1.23 -8.73
N LEU A 11 -16.41 0.58 -9.88
CA LEU A 11 -15.31 0.19 -10.76
C LEU A 11 -14.56 1.41 -11.31
N ALA A 12 -15.28 2.48 -11.68
CA ALA A 12 -14.68 3.73 -12.11
C ALA A 12 -13.84 4.38 -11.00
N ALA A 13 -14.34 4.39 -9.76
CA ALA A 13 -13.60 4.92 -8.62
C ALA A 13 -12.32 4.11 -8.34
N VAL A 14 -12.40 2.77 -8.38
CA VAL A 14 -11.23 1.90 -8.20
C VAL A 14 -10.19 2.12 -9.31
N ALA A 15 -10.64 2.18 -10.57
CA ALA A 15 -9.75 2.43 -11.70
C ALA A 15 -9.05 3.80 -11.61
N ALA A 16 -9.79 4.84 -11.20
CA ALA A 16 -9.22 6.18 -10.99
C ALA A 16 -8.18 6.18 -9.87
N LEU A 17 -8.43 5.47 -8.78
CA LEU A 17 -7.51 5.38 -7.64
C LEU A 17 -6.21 4.67 -8.01
N LEU A 18 -6.31 3.56 -8.77
CA LEU A 18 -5.16 2.85 -9.31
C LEU A 18 -4.36 3.72 -10.29
N ALA A 19 -5.03 4.41 -11.20
CA ALA A 19 -4.36 5.30 -12.16
C ALA A 19 -3.63 6.45 -11.44
N LEU A 20 -4.23 7.01 -10.39
CA LEU A 20 -3.58 8.03 -9.56
C LEU A 20 -2.36 7.46 -8.84
N ASP A 21 -2.49 6.32 -8.16
CA ASP A 21 -1.38 5.64 -7.48
C ASP A 21 -0.21 5.38 -8.43
N LEU A 22 -0.47 4.79 -9.61
CA LEU A 22 0.54 4.53 -10.64
C LEU A 22 1.21 5.80 -11.17
N ALA A 23 0.49 6.93 -11.24
CA ALA A 23 1.01 8.18 -11.74
C ALA A 23 1.85 8.94 -10.68
N THR A 24 1.61 8.70 -9.39
CA THR A 24 2.24 9.47 -8.31
C THR A 24 3.24 8.68 -7.46
N SER A 25 3.13 7.35 -7.44
CA SER A 25 3.95 6.50 -6.58
C SER A 25 5.35 6.30 -7.16
N HIS A 26 6.36 6.39 -6.30
CA HIS A 26 7.72 6.01 -6.61
C HIS A 26 7.92 4.49 -6.39
N PRO A 27 8.92 3.86 -7.03
CA PRO A 27 9.32 2.50 -6.69
C PRO A 27 9.53 2.37 -5.18
N LEU A 28 8.95 1.34 -4.57
CA LEU A 28 9.10 1.10 -3.14
C LEU A 28 10.57 0.90 -2.80
N ASP A 29 11.12 1.77 -1.96
CA ASP A 29 12.44 1.58 -1.36
C ASP A 29 12.28 0.73 -0.08
N PRO A 30 12.70 -0.54 -0.09
CA PRO A 30 12.58 -1.42 1.07
C PRO A 30 13.48 -1.00 2.24
N PHE A 31 14.50 -0.17 2.01
CA PHE A 31 15.43 0.30 3.03
C PHE A 31 15.01 1.64 3.65
N ALA A 32 14.17 2.41 2.97
CA ALA A 32 13.59 3.66 3.47
C ALA A 32 12.13 3.51 3.94
N ALA A 33 11.61 2.28 4.02
CA ALA A 33 10.26 2.03 4.50
C ALA A 33 10.11 2.47 5.97
N PRO A 34 9.10 3.29 6.31
CA PRO A 34 8.87 3.71 7.69
C PRO A 34 8.49 2.49 8.55
N PRO A 35 8.80 2.54 9.85
CA PRO A 35 8.42 1.47 10.77
C PRO A 35 6.89 1.31 10.74
N LEU A 36 6.44 0.06 10.70
CA LEU A 36 5.00 -0.26 10.73
C LEU A 36 4.39 0.30 12.02
N MET A 37 3.24 0.96 11.90
CA MET A 37 2.48 1.43 13.05
C MET A 37 1.60 0.29 13.58
N ALA A 38 1.86 -0.15 14.81
CA ALA A 38 1.06 -1.17 15.47
C ALA A 38 -0.22 -0.57 16.06
N LEU A 39 -1.28 -0.43 15.25
CA LEU A 39 -2.56 0.20 15.59
C LEU A 39 -3.43 -0.55 16.63
N GLY A 40 -2.82 -1.37 17.50
CA GLY A 40 -3.54 -2.02 18.60
C GLY A 40 -2.79 -3.10 19.35
N SER A 41 -1.83 -3.79 18.70
CA SER A 41 -1.10 -4.91 19.32
C SER A 41 0.23 -4.52 19.96
N GLY A 42 0.76 -3.32 19.67
CA GLY A 42 2.15 -2.94 19.99
C GLY A 42 3.21 -3.79 19.27
N GLN A 43 2.79 -4.76 18.45
CA GLN A 43 3.65 -5.62 17.66
C GLN A 43 3.64 -5.11 16.23
N ALA A 44 4.67 -4.37 15.87
CA ALA A 44 5.05 -4.10 14.50
C ALA A 44 6.13 -5.13 14.13
N SER A 45 5.98 -5.84 13.01
CA SER A 45 7.10 -6.63 12.51
C SER A 45 8.22 -5.65 12.18
N GLY A 46 9.35 -5.71 12.92
CA GLY A 46 10.60 -5.14 12.44
C GLY A 46 10.86 -5.71 11.05
N GLY A 47 11.36 -4.89 10.11
CA GLY A 47 11.55 -5.28 8.72
C GLY A 47 12.10 -6.70 8.58
N ALA A 48 11.62 -7.44 7.58
CA ALA A 48 11.93 -8.86 7.42
C ALA A 48 13.43 -9.12 7.65
N HIS A 49 13.78 -10.20 8.36
CA HIS A 49 15.17 -10.53 8.71
C HIS A 49 16.12 -10.52 7.48
N CYS A 50 15.58 -10.78 6.29
CA CYS A 50 16.29 -10.76 5.00
C CYS A 50 16.54 -9.36 4.42
N ALA A 51 16.02 -8.29 5.01
CA ALA A 51 16.19 -6.90 4.58
C ALA A 51 17.32 -6.16 5.31
N SER A 52 18.06 -6.85 6.21
CA SER A 52 19.29 -6.27 6.77
C SER A 52 20.34 -6.09 5.66
N LEU A 53 20.91 -4.89 5.53
CA LEU A 53 22.01 -4.67 4.59
C LEU A 53 23.19 -5.59 4.97
N PRO A 54 23.80 -6.32 4.02
CA PRO A 54 25.05 -7.02 4.28
C PRO A 54 26.15 -5.99 4.57
N GLY A 55 26.75 -6.03 5.76
CA GLY A 55 27.93 -5.22 6.11
C GLY A 55 27.77 -4.25 7.29
N GLN A 56 26.67 -4.33 8.04
CA GLN A 56 26.56 -3.72 9.37
C GLN A 56 27.03 -4.71 10.44
#